data_AF-A0A4Q6XQN4-F1
#
_entry.id   AF-A0A4Q6XQN4-F1
#
_cell.length_a   1.000
_cell.length_b   1.000
_cell.length_c   1.000
_cell.angle_alpha   90.00
_cell.angle_beta   90.00
_cell.angle_gamma   90.00
#
_symmetry.space_group_name_H-M   'P 1'
#
loop_
_entity.id
_entity.type
_entity.pdbx_description
1 polymer ?
#
loop_
_entity_poly.entity_id
_entity_poly.type
_entity_poly.pdbx_seq_one_letter_code
_entity_poly.pdbx_strand_id
1 'polypeptide(L)'
;MEQDISDNVDYSSVAWKNGRYDTEQLSNIYTSNDTRVANIIENLVTYSKDYRDVCAVGFCVSQDHAKYMASKFNDAGLQPDYLIAENANRRADVLNALRRKDIHYLFVVDIVNEGVDIPEIDTVLFLRPTESLTIFLQQLGRGLRFHDNKDILTVLDFVGNARDEYDFENKFRALIGKTNTTVLSEIERDFPHLPLGCSIVLEKKAKEYILDNIRKATQLGKRQLIARIQGFRNHTDKPLTLANFLKFYNLELKHIYKHYVFSTLCAEAFGMGLDNANLDRYKAMLTKKWIVTESLSYFRFLLALIDVDFDLTQLAPTEENRLMALMLHYDFYQTATHEMTLEESIKIIGLNKDLVAEMKEFLEVKIDKIGFEEIPCVDLGYAFPLQIHACYTREQILVAMRLSTLGKKSSNREGVALDKALNTEALFINLKKSEEDFSPTTLYDDYAINELLFHWQSQNQTADYSEKGLSYITQNETGKKILLFVREAIHDADGFTQGYVFIGPAHYVSHTGSKPMSIQWKLEEPIPEYLWTASAKMVVG
;
A
#
# COMPACT_ATOMS: atom_id res chain seq x y z
N MET A 1 -11.81 0.21 19.56
CA MET A 1 -12.89 1.09 19.09
C MET A 1 -12.31 2.48 18.89
N GLU A 2 -12.41 3.03 17.69
CA GLU A 2 -11.96 4.39 17.35
C GLU A 2 -13.16 5.27 17.01
N GLN A 3 -13.18 6.48 17.54
CA GLN A 3 -14.22 7.49 17.33
C GLN A 3 -13.56 8.77 16.84
N ASP A 4 -13.87 9.18 15.61
CA ASP A 4 -13.45 10.48 15.09
C ASP A 4 -14.60 11.49 15.32
N ILE A 5 -14.33 12.46 16.19
CA ILE A 5 -15.29 13.45 16.69
C ILE A 5 -15.00 14.80 16.04
N SER A 6 -16.06 15.50 15.64
CA SER A 6 -15.95 16.86 15.10
C SER A 6 -15.39 17.81 16.15
N ASP A 7 -14.21 18.37 15.93
CA ASP A 7 -13.74 19.49 16.75
C ASP A 7 -14.47 20.78 16.35
N ASN A 8 -14.84 21.61 17.33
CA ASN A 8 -15.52 22.88 17.09
C ASN A 8 -14.52 24.03 16.81
N VAL A 9 -13.22 23.73 16.78
CA VAL A 9 -12.16 24.70 16.58
C VAL A 9 -11.74 24.74 15.11
N ASP A 10 -11.88 25.92 14.47
CA ASP A 10 -11.36 26.18 13.14
C ASP A 10 -9.93 26.73 13.22
N TYR A 11 -8.96 25.96 12.76
CA TYR A 11 -7.55 26.33 12.69
C TYR A 11 -7.03 26.48 11.23
N SER A 12 -7.95 26.68 10.27
CA SER A 12 -7.61 26.94 8.86
C SER A 12 -6.72 28.17 8.65
N SER A 13 -6.80 29.16 9.54
CA SER A 13 -6.04 30.42 9.50
C SER A 13 -4.64 30.34 10.11
N VAL A 14 -4.27 29.22 10.75
CA VAL A 14 -2.97 29.07 11.40
C VAL A 14 -1.85 28.95 10.38
N ALA A 15 -0.74 29.65 10.63
CA ALA A 15 0.42 29.61 9.75
C ALA A 15 1.00 28.18 9.66
N TRP A 16 1.41 27.79 8.46
CA TRP A 16 2.03 26.49 8.16
C TRP A 16 3.44 26.73 7.64
N LYS A 17 4.43 26.19 8.34
CA LYS A 17 5.84 26.36 8.00
C LYS A 17 6.56 25.02 8.11
N ASN A 18 7.38 24.69 7.13
CA ASN A 18 8.19 23.46 7.11
C ASN A 18 7.38 22.16 7.30
N GLY A 19 6.13 22.10 6.82
CA GLY A 19 5.29 20.90 6.92
C GLY A 19 4.63 20.68 8.29
N ARG A 20 4.58 21.70 9.16
CA ARG A 20 3.90 21.67 10.45
C ARG A 20 3.14 22.97 10.71
N TYR A 21 2.18 22.94 11.63
CA TYR A 21 1.53 24.15 12.09
C TYR A 21 2.46 24.95 13.00
N ASP A 22 2.24 26.27 13.05
CA ASP A 22 2.86 27.11 14.06
C ASP A 22 2.33 26.75 15.46
N THR A 23 3.18 26.10 16.25
CA THR A 23 2.84 25.54 17.57
C THR A 23 2.30 26.58 18.54
N GLU A 24 2.81 27.81 18.49
CA GLU A 24 2.43 28.89 19.40
C GLU A 24 1.02 29.41 19.07
N GLN A 25 0.74 29.60 17.77
CA GLN A 25 -0.60 29.98 17.31
C GLN A 25 -1.64 28.91 17.64
N LEU A 26 -1.34 27.62 17.40
CA LEU A 26 -2.24 26.53 17.76
C LEU A 26 -2.48 26.44 19.26
N SER A 27 -1.41 26.56 20.07
CA SER A 27 -1.51 26.52 21.53
C SER A 27 -2.48 27.57 22.04
N ASN A 28 -2.35 28.81 21.57
CA ASN A 28 -3.22 29.91 21.96
C ASN A 28 -4.69 29.65 21.62
N ILE A 29 -4.97 29.10 20.44
CA ILE A 29 -6.34 28.74 20.05
C ILE A 29 -6.89 27.69 21.02
N TYR A 30 -6.12 26.64 21.31
CA TYR A 30 -6.58 25.54 22.15
C TYR A 30 -6.72 25.88 23.64
N THR A 31 -5.96 26.84 24.14
CA THR A 31 -6.06 27.30 25.54
C THR A 31 -7.03 28.47 25.72
N SER A 32 -7.55 29.06 24.63
CA SER A 32 -8.42 30.25 24.69
C SER A 32 -9.89 29.96 25.05
N ASN A 33 -10.35 28.71 24.92
CA ASN A 33 -11.77 28.37 25.05
C ASN A 33 -12.00 27.03 25.77
N ASP A 34 -12.58 27.12 26.98
CA ASP A 34 -12.96 25.98 27.83
C ASP A 34 -14.06 25.09 27.20
N THR A 35 -14.82 25.60 26.22
CA THR A 35 -15.90 24.85 25.54
C THR A 35 -15.37 23.57 24.90
N ARG A 36 -14.15 23.59 24.35
CA ARG A 36 -13.52 22.39 23.78
C ARG A 36 -13.27 21.33 24.84
N VAL A 37 -12.79 21.73 26.01
CA VAL A 37 -12.52 20.80 27.11
C VAL A 37 -13.81 20.17 27.63
N ALA A 38 -14.88 20.96 27.74
CA ALA A 38 -16.20 20.44 28.11
C ALA A 38 -16.67 19.36 27.11
N ASN A 39 -16.53 19.62 25.80
CA ASN A 39 -16.88 18.65 24.76
C ASN A 39 -16.01 17.39 24.83
N ILE A 40 -14.71 17.51 25.11
CA ILE A 40 -13.81 16.35 25.27
C ILE A 40 -14.29 15.48 26.43
N ILE A 41 -14.63 16.08 27.56
CA ILE A 41 -15.12 15.35 28.75
C ILE A 41 -16.49 14.70 28.46
N GLU A 42 -17.40 15.40 27.77
CA GLU A 42 -18.70 14.83 27.38
C GLU A 42 -18.55 13.60 26.48
N ASN A 43 -17.65 13.66 25.49
CA ASN A 43 -17.37 12.53 24.61
C ASN A 43 -16.69 11.36 25.36
N LEU A 44 -15.79 11.67 26.29
CA LEU A 44 -15.21 10.66 27.19
C LEU A 44 -16.29 9.92 27.97
N VAL A 45 -17.25 10.64 28.55
CA VAL A 45 -18.39 10.06 29.28
C VAL A 45 -19.27 9.21 28.37
N THR A 46 -19.43 9.61 27.11
CA THR A 46 -20.30 8.93 26.14
C THR A 46 -19.71 7.63 25.61
N TYR A 47 -18.41 7.61 25.30
CA TYR A 47 -17.78 6.50 24.59
C TYR A 47 -16.87 5.62 25.46
N SER A 48 -16.52 6.05 26.67
CA SER A 48 -15.73 5.23 27.60
C SER A 48 -16.66 4.39 28.47
N LYS A 49 -16.31 3.12 28.68
CA LYS A 49 -17.08 2.19 29.55
C LYS A 49 -17.17 2.73 30.99
N ASP A 50 -16.05 3.21 31.53
CA ASP A 50 -15.99 3.92 32.80
C ASP A 50 -14.91 5.01 32.72
N TYR A 51 -15.30 6.24 32.40
CA TYR A 51 -14.37 7.36 32.27
C TYR A 51 -13.63 7.69 33.57
N ARG A 52 -14.08 7.22 34.74
CA ARG A 52 -13.39 7.47 36.01
C ARG A 52 -12.39 6.38 36.38
N ASP A 53 -12.38 5.25 35.69
CA ASP A 53 -11.45 4.14 35.94
C ASP A 53 -10.63 3.78 34.69
N VAL A 54 -10.22 4.80 33.93
CA VAL A 54 -9.39 4.63 32.73
C VAL A 54 -7.90 4.73 33.04
N CYS A 55 -7.09 4.18 32.14
CA CYS A 55 -5.69 4.50 31.97
C CYS A 55 -5.52 5.25 30.65
N ALA A 56 -5.71 6.57 30.71
CA ALA A 56 -5.81 7.41 29.52
C ALA A 56 -4.54 8.23 29.27
N VAL A 57 -4.14 8.34 28.00
CA VAL A 57 -3.08 9.24 27.55
C VAL A 57 -3.63 10.23 26.53
N GLY A 58 -3.38 11.52 26.77
CA GLY A 58 -3.78 12.61 25.89
C GLY A 58 -2.59 13.29 25.22
N PHE A 59 -2.60 13.35 23.90
CA PHE A 59 -1.54 13.98 23.09
C PHE A 59 -1.88 15.45 22.79
N CYS A 60 -1.14 16.36 23.43
CA CYS A 60 -1.31 17.81 23.33
C CYS A 60 -0.34 18.43 22.32
N VAL A 61 -0.68 19.63 21.82
CA VAL A 61 0.14 20.39 20.85
C VAL A 61 1.39 21.03 21.48
N SER A 62 1.33 21.44 22.75
CA SER A 62 2.36 22.24 23.41
C SER A 62 2.40 21.95 24.92
N GLN A 63 3.52 22.28 25.57
CA GLN A 63 3.69 22.08 27.02
C GLN A 63 2.62 22.84 27.81
N ASP A 64 2.26 24.04 27.36
CA ASP A 64 1.20 24.84 27.96
C ASP A 64 -0.17 24.21 27.78
N HIS A 65 -0.46 23.62 26.62
CA HIS A 65 -1.70 22.88 26.40
C HIS A 65 -1.80 21.66 27.32
N ALA A 66 -0.72 20.91 27.54
CA ALA A 66 -0.73 19.77 28.47
C ALA A 66 -1.00 20.21 29.93
N LYS A 67 -0.35 21.29 30.39
CA LYS A 67 -0.62 21.89 31.71
C LYS A 67 -2.08 22.34 31.82
N TYR A 68 -2.60 23.00 30.79
CA TYR A 68 -3.97 23.48 30.73
C TYR A 68 -4.99 22.34 30.80
N MET A 69 -4.80 21.27 30.01
CA MET A 69 -5.69 20.10 30.04
C MET A 69 -5.69 19.42 31.42
N ALA A 70 -4.52 19.23 32.03
CA ALA A 70 -4.42 18.67 33.37
C ALA A 70 -5.15 19.55 34.41
N SER A 71 -5.00 20.88 34.34
CA SER A 71 -5.74 21.79 35.23
C SER A 71 -7.25 21.64 35.06
N LYS A 72 -7.75 21.65 33.82
CA LYS A 72 -9.19 21.60 33.55
C LYS A 72 -9.83 20.26 33.88
N PHE A 73 -9.12 19.16 33.68
CA PHE A 73 -9.59 17.83 34.10
C PHE A 73 -9.65 17.73 35.63
N ASN A 74 -8.68 18.33 36.33
CA ASN A 74 -8.69 18.40 37.79
C ASN A 74 -9.87 19.27 38.30
N ASP A 75 -10.15 20.41 37.65
CA ASP A 75 -11.32 21.25 37.95
C ASP A 75 -12.65 20.50 37.75
N ALA A 76 -12.69 19.56 36.81
CA ALA A 76 -13.83 18.68 36.56
C ALA A 76 -13.91 17.48 37.55
N GLY A 77 -13.01 17.39 38.52
CA GLY A 77 -12.99 16.33 39.54
C GLY A 77 -12.41 15.00 39.04
N LEU A 78 -11.65 15.00 37.95
CA LEU A 78 -10.90 13.85 37.47
C LEU A 78 -9.50 13.83 38.09
N GLN A 79 -8.75 12.74 37.88
CA GLN A 79 -7.38 12.59 38.40
C GLN A 79 -6.34 12.65 37.26
N PRO A 80 -5.97 13.85 36.78
CA PRO A 80 -4.95 14.00 35.75
C PRO A 80 -3.55 14.26 36.33
N ASP A 81 -2.52 13.99 35.53
CA ASP A 81 -1.20 14.59 35.62
C ASP A 81 -0.70 14.92 34.20
N TYR A 82 0.44 15.60 34.09
CA TYR A 82 1.08 15.91 32.81
C TYR A 82 2.58 15.61 32.83
N LEU A 83 3.11 15.22 31.67
CA LEU A 83 4.54 14.99 31.48
C LEU A 83 5.05 15.80 30.29
N ILE A 84 5.99 16.69 30.58
CA ILE A 84 6.61 17.64 29.65
C ILE A 84 8.12 17.69 29.90
N ALA A 85 8.87 18.41 29.07
CA ALA A 85 10.34 18.47 29.19
C ALA A 85 10.79 19.03 30.55
N GLU A 86 10.07 20.01 31.08
CA GLU A 86 10.39 20.68 32.36
C GLU A 86 10.27 19.77 33.59
N ASN A 87 9.38 18.76 33.57
CA ASN A 87 9.13 17.86 34.69
C ASN A 87 9.52 16.40 34.38
N ALA A 88 10.41 16.20 33.40
CA ALA A 88 10.88 14.88 32.97
C ALA A 88 11.52 14.04 34.10
N ASN A 89 12.04 14.69 35.15
CA ASN A 89 12.55 14.02 36.34
C ASN A 89 11.47 13.25 37.13
N ARG A 90 10.19 13.65 37.05
CA ARG A 90 9.06 12.96 37.67
C ARG A 90 8.50 11.82 36.83
N ARG A 91 9.09 11.53 35.66
CA ARG A 91 8.60 10.54 34.70
C ARG A 91 8.30 9.19 35.34
N ALA A 92 9.23 8.62 36.11
CA ALA A 92 9.02 7.31 36.72
C ALA A 92 7.83 7.31 37.68
N ASP A 93 7.69 8.37 38.48
CA ASP A 93 6.63 8.49 39.49
C ASP A 93 5.26 8.64 38.84
N VAL A 94 5.13 9.53 37.84
CA VAL A 94 3.88 9.77 37.12
C VAL A 94 3.44 8.51 36.34
N LEU A 95 4.39 7.83 35.70
CA LEU A 95 4.08 6.58 34.99
C LEU A 95 3.64 5.48 35.96
N ASN A 96 4.28 5.35 37.12
CA ASN A 96 3.86 4.38 38.13
C ASN A 96 2.50 4.74 38.75
N ALA A 97 2.22 6.02 38.96
CA ALA A 97 0.91 6.51 39.39
C ALA A 97 -0.18 6.14 38.37
N LEU A 98 0.11 6.29 37.07
CA LEU A 98 -0.82 5.89 36.01
C LEU A 98 -1.04 4.36 35.98
N ARG A 99 0.04 3.56 36.09
CA ARG A 99 -0.08 2.08 36.14
C ARG A 99 -0.89 1.58 37.33
N ARG A 100 -0.76 2.24 38.48
CA ARG A 100 -1.53 1.91 39.70
C ARG A 100 -2.92 2.52 39.72
N LYS A 101 -3.28 3.32 38.71
CA LYS A 101 -4.50 4.13 38.66
C LYS A 101 -4.65 5.10 39.86
N ASP A 102 -3.53 5.59 40.39
CA ASP A 102 -3.53 6.74 41.31
C ASP A 102 -3.89 8.04 40.57
N ILE A 103 -3.62 8.05 39.26
CA ILE A 103 -4.11 9.01 38.28
C ILE A 103 -4.73 8.23 37.12
N HIS A 104 -5.71 8.83 36.45
CA HIS A 104 -6.43 8.21 35.33
C HIS A 104 -6.08 8.84 33.99
N TYR A 105 -5.57 10.07 33.97
CA TYR A 105 -5.27 10.80 32.74
C TYR A 105 -3.85 11.36 32.74
N LEU A 106 -3.11 11.11 31.68
CA LEU A 106 -1.76 11.65 31.48
C LEU A 106 -1.68 12.48 30.19
N PHE A 107 -1.47 13.79 30.33
CA PHE A 107 -1.31 14.69 29.20
C PHE A 107 0.16 14.90 28.83
N VAL A 108 0.50 14.75 27.55
CA VAL A 108 1.89 14.76 27.07
C VAL A 108 2.04 15.53 25.76
N VAL A 109 3.25 16.01 25.50
CA VAL A 109 3.63 16.75 24.28
C VAL A 109 4.78 16.01 23.66
N ASP A 110 4.41 14.94 22.97
CA ASP A 110 5.29 13.86 22.55
C ASP A 110 5.84 13.07 23.75
N ILE A 111 5.66 11.75 23.74
CA ILE A 111 6.28 10.87 24.74
C ILE A 111 7.78 10.93 24.48
N VAL A 112 8.44 11.78 25.27
CA VAL A 112 9.85 12.16 25.22
C VAL A 112 10.71 10.99 24.75
N ASN A 113 11.03 11.08 23.45
CA ASN A 113 11.67 10.11 22.56
C ASN A 113 12.15 8.81 23.21
N GLU A 114 11.44 7.72 22.85
CA GLU A 114 11.82 6.31 22.99
C GLU A 114 11.77 5.71 24.42
N GLY A 115 11.11 4.54 24.53
CA GLY A 115 11.22 3.65 25.71
C GLY A 115 10.12 3.70 26.78
N VAL A 116 9.03 4.46 26.66
CA VAL A 116 7.89 4.32 27.59
C VAL A 116 6.99 3.15 27.15
N ASP A 117 6.98 2.10 27.96
CA ASP A 117 6.09 0.94 27.85
C ASP A 117 5.02 0.99 28.97
N ILE A 118 3.77 1.17 28.58
CA ILE A 118 2.58 1.12 29.46
C ILE A 118 1.51 0.29 28.73
N PRO A 119 1.55 -1.05 28.86
CA PRO A 119 0.53 -1.92 28.28
C PRO A 119 -0.88 -1.65 28.81
N GLU A 120 -0.97 -1.06 30.01
CA GLU A 120 -2.21 -0.76 30.74
C GLU A 120 -3.06 0.32 30.08
N ILE A 121 -2.53 1.11 29.13
CA ILE A 121 -3.28 2.18 28.46
C ILE A 121 -4.50 1.59 27.76
N ASP A 122 -5.70 1.98 28.18
CA ASP A 122 -6.97 1.55 27.60
C ASP A 122 -7.68 2.69 26.82
N THR A 123 -7.20 3.93 26.96
CA THR A 123 -7.82 5.11 26.37
C THR A 123 -6.77 6.04 25.77
N VAL A 124 -6.94 6.43 24.50
CA VAL A 124 -6.05 7.38 23.81
C VAL A 124 -6.86 8.57 23.32
N LEU A 125 -6.39 9.78 23.65
CA LEU A 125 -7.01 11.04 23.24
C LEU A 125 -6.05 11.80 22.31
N PHE A 126 -6.44 11.96 21.05
CA PHE A 126 -5.72 12.84 20.12
C PHE A 126 -6.31 14.24 20.21
N LEU A 127 -5.62 15.14 20.91
CA LEU A 127 -6.10 16.50 21.22
C LEU A 127 -5.42 17.57 20.37
N ARG A 128 -4.60 17.16 19.40
CA ARG A 128 -3.90 18.04 18.47
C ARG A 128 -4.19 17.59 17.03
N PRO A 129 -4.09 18.49 16.04
CA PRO A 129 -4.16 18.09 14.65
C PRO A 129 -3.06 17.07 14.37
N THR A 130 -3.42 15.96 13.75
CA THR A 130 -2.43 14.97 13.35
C THR A 130 -1.61 15.56 12.19
N GLU A 131 -0.33 15.84 12.41
CA GLU A 131 0.54 16.42 11.37
C GLU A 131 1.18 15.34 10.48
N SER A 132 1.19 14.09 10.93
CA SER A 132 1.84 12.98 10.24
C SER A 132 1.18 11.65 10.60
N LEU A 133 0.90 10.85 9.58
CA LEU A 133 0.41 9.48 9.73
C LEU A 133 1.38 8.61 10.56
N THR A 134 2.69 8.76 10.36
CA THR A 134 3.70 8.00 11.12
C THR A 134 3.59 8.27 12.61
N ILE A 135 3.41 9.54 13.01
CA ILE A 135 3.28 9.92 14.41
C ILE A 135 1.98 9.36 15.00
N PHE A 136 0.88 9.44 14.25
CA PHE A 136 -0.41 8.87 14.66
C PHE A 136 -0.31 7.36 14.91
N LEU A 137 0.24 6.60 13.96
CA LEU A 137 0.40 5.14 14.10
C LEU A 137 1.32 4.76 15.27
N GLN A 138 2.41 5.52 15.48
CA GLN A 138 3.29 5.31 16.63
C GLN A 138 2.58 5.57 17.96
N GLN A 139 1.72 6.59 18.01
CA GLN A 139 0.95 6.93 19.21
C GLN A 139 -0.15 5.91 19.47
N LEU A 140 -0.91 5.53 18.44
CA LEU A 140 -1.92 4.49 18.48
C LEU A 140 -1.34 3.13 18.92
N GLY A 141 -0.18 2.76 18.36
CA GLY A 141 0.51 1.51 18.68
C GLY A 141 0.87 1.33 20.15
N ARG A 142 0.96 2.42 20.93
CA ARG A 142 1.15 2.35 22.39
C ARG A 142 -0.09 1.81 23.10
N GLY A 143 -1.26 2.21 22.62
CA GLY A 143 -2.55 1.72 23.11
C GLY A 143 -2.91 0.34 22.57
N LEU A 144 -2.24 -0.21 21.56
CA LEU A 144 -2.58 -1.52 20.99
C LEU A 144 -1.94 -2.72 21.73
N ARG A 145 -1.12 -2.48 22.75
CA ARG A 145 -0.47 -3.54 23.53
C ARG A 145 -1.48 -4.32 24.38
N PHE A 146 -1.36 -5.65 24.37
CA PHE A 146 -2.19 -6.52 25.20
C PHE A 146 -1.84 -6.40 26.69
N HIS A 147 -2.87 -6.49 27.53
CA HIS A 147 -2.73 -6.51 28.98
C HIS A 147 -3.95 -7.23 29.60
N ASP A 148 -3.75 -8.02 30.67
CA ASP A 148 -4.79 -8.91 31.22
C ASP A 148 -6.06 -8.17 31.68
N ASN A 149 -5.92 -6.92 32.12
CA ASN A 149 -7.02 -6.08 32.59
C ASN A 149 -7.56 -5.12 31.52
N LYS A 150 -7.29 -5.40 30.24
CA LYS A 150 -7.64 -4.53 29.11
C LYS A 150 -8.35 -5.32 28.02
N ASP A 151 -9.66 -5.20 28.00
CA ASP A 151 -10.52 -5.86 27.01
C ASP A 151 -10.54 -5.12 25.66
N ILE A 152 -10.53 -3.79 25.70
CA ILE A 152 -10.69 -2.91 24.53
C ILE A 152 -9.82 -1.66 24.70
N LEU A 153 -9.26 -1.19 23.59
CA LEU A 153 -8.71 0.17 23.46
C LEU A 153 -9.79 1.10 22.92
N THR A 154 -10.06 2.21 23.62
CA THR A 154 -10.89 3.31 23.15
C THR A 154 -10.00 4.44 22.65
N VAL A 155 -10.20 4.87 21.40
CA VAL A 155 -9.46 5.97 20.77
C VAL A 155 -10.45 7.06 20.43
N LEU A 156 -10.22 8.26 20.95
CA LEU A 156 -10.99 9.45 20.60
C LEU A 156 -10.07 10.41 19.84
N ASP A 157 -10.33 10.58 18.55
CA ASP A 157 -9.63 11.53 17.69
C ASP A 157 -10.50 12.76 17.45
N PHE A 158 -10.08 13.90 17.99
CA PHE A 158 -10.79 15.15 17.83
C PHE A 158 -10.33 15.82 16.54
N VAL A 159 -10.99 15.45 15.45
CA VAL A 159 -10.70 15.90 14.09
C VAL A 159 -11.36 17.26 13.87
N GLY A 160 -10.57 18.33 13.85
CA GLY A 160 -11.03 19.64 13.37
C GLY A 160 -10.78 19.84 11.88
N ASN A 161 -10.98 21.07 11.39
CA ASN A 161 -10.67 21.48 10.02
C ASN A 161 -9.15 21.40 9.75
N ALA A 162 -8.64 20.19 9.53
CA ALA A 162 -7.31 19.97 8.97
C ALA A 162 -7.20 20.68 7.60
N ARG A 163 -5.98 21.00 7.19
CA ARG A 163 -5.81 21.53 5.85
C ARG A 163 -6.05 20.43 4.81
N ASP A 164 -6.32 20.83 3.57
CA ASP A 164 -6.52 19.92 2.43
C ASP A 164 -5.30 18.97 2.22
N GLU A 165 -4.14 19.25 2.83
CA GLU A 165 -2.94 18.40 2.77
C GLU A 165 -2.88 17.25 3.77
N TYR A 166 -3.78 17.15 4.76
CA TYR A 166 -3.80 15.99 5.66
C TYR A 166 -4.36 14.76 4.94
N ASP A 167 -3.62 13.65 5.01
CA ASP A 167 -3.91 12.45 4.25
C ASP A 167 -4.78 11.46 5.04
N PHE A 168 -6.06 11.79 5.09
CA PHE A 168 -7.07 10.88 5.65
C PHE A 168 -7.13 9.55 4.88
N GLU A 169 -6.87 9.54 3.57
CA GLU A 169 -6.90 8.32 2.76
C GLU A 169 -5.92 7.29 3.32
N ASN A 170 -4.66 7.65 3.49
CA ASN A 170 -3.66 6.74 4.04
C ASN A 170 -3.86 6.46 5.54
N LYS A 171 -4.39 7.41 6.34
CA LYS A 171 -4.79 7.14 7.74
C LYS A 171 -5.71 5.94 7.81
N PHE A 172 -6.84 6.00 7.11
CA PHE A 172 -7.81 4.91 7.16
C PHE A 172 -7.32 3.68 6.42
N ARG A 173 -6.57 3.81 5.32
CA ARG A 173 -5.97 2.65 4.64
C ARG A 173 -5.09 1.83 5.58
N ALA A 174 -4.30 2.49 6.43
CA ALA A 174 -3.47 1.82 7.42
C ALA A 174 -4.28 1.07 8.48
N LEU A 175 -5.48 1.57 8.84
CA LEU A 175 -6.37 0.95 9.82
C LEU A 175 -7.20 -0.21 9.25
N ILE A 176 -7.67 -0.07 8.01
CA ILE A 176 -8.50 -1.07 7.31
C ILE A 176 -7.63 -2.22 6.76
N GLY A 177 -6.40 -1.91 6.36
CA GLY A 177 -5.49 -2.84 5.69
C GLY A 177 -5.69 -2.89 4.17
N LYS A 178 -5.12 -3.92 3.54
CA LYS A 178 -5.24 -4.13 2.09
C LYS A 178 -6.64 -4.63 1.74
N THR A 179 -7.40 -3.83 1.00
CA THR A 179 -8.72 -4.18 0.48
C THR A 179 -8.84 -3.73 -0.98
N ASN A 180 -9.76 -4.36 -1.73
CA ASN A 180 -10.08 -3.98 -3.12
C ASN A 180 -11.06 -2.80 -3.22
N THR A 181 -11.41 -2.21 -2.09
CA THR A 181 -12.31 -1.06 -1.98
C THR A 181 -11.51 0.20 -1.71
N THR A 182 -11.99 1.32 -2.24
CA THR A 182 -11.41 2.63 -1.92
C THR A 182 -11.73 2.98 -0.47
N VAL A 183 -10.85 3.72 0.20
CA VAL A 183 -11.11 4.24 1.55
C VAL A 183 -12.40 5.08 1.57
N LEU A 184 -12.66 5.82 0.50
CA LEU A 184 -13.90 6.58 0.34
C LEU A 184 -15.13 5.65 0.40
N SER A 185 -15.12 4.54 -0.33
CA SER A 185 -16.22 3.56 -0.26
C SER A 185 -16.32 2.87 1.10
N GLU A 186 -15.21 2.67 1.80
CA GLU A 186 -15.21 2.12 3.16
C GLU A 186 -15.90 3.09 4.11
N ILE A 187 -15.52 4.37 4.09
CA ILE A 187 -16.14 5.41 4.93
C ILE A 187 -17.63 5.56 4.63
N GLU A 188 -18.02 5.60 3.35
CA GLU A 188 -19.43 5.73 2.96
C GLU A 188 -20.29 4.58 3.48
N ARG A 189 -19.72 3.37 3.58
CA ARG A 189 -20.38 2.14 4.04
C ARG A 189 -20.11 1.77 5.50
N ASP A 190 -19.55 2.69 6.28
CA ASP A 190 -19.24 2.50 7.70
C ASP A 190 -18.26 1.33 7.96
N PHE A 191 -17.22 1.26 7.14
CA PHE A 191 -16.05 0.36 7.25
C PHE A 191 -16.38 -1.14 7.37
N PRO A 192 -17.05 -1.73 6.38
CA PRO A 192 -17.49 -3.13 6.43
C PRO A 192 -16.33 -4.14 6.49
N HIS A 193 -15.10 -3.75 6.13
CA HIS A 193 -13.96 -4.66 6.03
C HIS A 193 -12.91 -4.49 7.14
N LEU A 194 -13.25 -3.85 8.26
CA LEU A 194 -12.33 -3.76 9.41
C LEU A 194 -11.91 -5.14 9.94
N PRO A 195 -10.72 -5.25 10.55
CA PRO A 195 -10.32 -6.44 11.28
C PRO A 195 -11.36 -6.83 12.35
N LEU A 196 -11.49 -8.13 12.61
CA LEU A 196 -12.43 -8.65 13.61
C LEU A 196 -12.16 -8.03 14.99
N GLY A 197 -13.22 -7.54 15.64
CA GLY A 197 -13.12 -6.86 16.95
C GLY A 197 -12.78 -5.38 16.88
N CYS A 198 -12.55 -4.82 15.68
CA CYS A 198 -12.36 -3.39 15.47
C CYS A 198 -13.67 -2.70 15.05
N SER A 199 -13.81 -1.44 15.44
CA SER A 199 -14.91 -0.56 15.02
C SER A 199 -14.37 0.85 14.92
N ILE A 200 -14.66 1.53 13.81
CA ILE A 200 -14.42 2.96 13.61
C ILE A 200 -15.77 3.62 13.42
N VAL A 201 -16.03 4.69 14.16
CA VAL A 201 -17.27 5.46 14.05
C VAL A 201 -16.88 6.93 13.82
N LEU A 202 -17.50 7.54 12.82
CA LEU A 202 -17.27 8.94 12.48
C LEU A 202 -18.55 9.71 12.76
N GLU A 203 -18.46 10.81 13.50
CA GLU A 203 -19.59 11.73 13.63
C GLU A 203 -19.99 12.29 12.27
N LYS A 204 -21.28 12.61 12.08
CA LYS A 204 -21.79 13.06 10.77
C LYS A 204 -20.98 14.20 10.14
N LYS A 205 -20.64 15.23 10.91
CA LYS A 205 -19.85 16.38 10.42
C LYS A 205 -18.40 15.97 10.10
N ALA A 206 -17.79 15.16 10.96
CA ALA A 206 -16.44 14.64 10.73
C ALA A 206 -16.41 13.78 9.47
N LYS A 207 -17.40 12.89 9.28
CA LYS A 207 -17.57 12.04 8.09
C LYS A 207 -17.69 12.88 6.80
N GLU A 208 -18.56 13.89 6.79
CA GLU A 208 -18.73 14.78 5.64
C GLU A 208 -17.43 15.52 5.29
N TYR A 209 -16.77 16.09 6.31
CA TYR A 209 -15.50 16.80 6.15
C TYR A 209 -14.36 15.89 5.63
N ILE A 210 -14.21 14.69 6.22
CA ILE A 210 -13.21 13.70 5.82
C ILE A 210 -13.48 13.24 4.38
N LEU A 211 -14.74 12.95 4.03
CA LEU A 211 -15.10 12.56 2.66
C LEU A 211 -14.77 13.64 1.64
N ASP A 212 -15.05 14.91 1.95
CA ASP A 212 -14.71 16.02 1.07
C ASP A 212 -13.20 16.23 0.93
N ASN A 213 -12.43 16.07 2.01
CA ASN A 213 -10.98 16.12 1.96
C ASN A 213 -10.41 14.99 1.08
N ILE A 214 -10.83 13.74 1.31
CA ILE A 214 -10.41 12.59 0.50
C ILE A 214 -10.80 12.81 -0.96
N ARG A 215 -12.04 13.23 -1.25
CA ARG A 215 -12.48 13.50 -2.64
C ARG A 215 -11.59 14.53 -3.33
N LYS A 216 -11.22 15.62 -2.64
CA LYS A 216 -10.31 16.63 -3.19
C LYS A 216 -8.90 16.07 -3.42
N ALA A 217 -8.39 15.24 -2.52
CA ALA A 217 -7.07 14.62 -2.63
C ALA A 217 -7.00 13.56 -3.73
N THR A 218 -7.99 12.65 -3.79
CA THR A 218 -8.07 11.58 -4.80
C THR A 218 -8.36 12.13 -6.21
N GLN A 219 -8.97 13.33 -6.32
CA GLN A 219 -9.21 14.05 -7.58
C GLN A 219 -8.16 15.13 -7.87
N LEU A 220 -6.88 14.85 -7.61
CA LEU A 220 -5.76 15.72 -7.99
C LEU A 220 -5.69 15.88 -9.53
N GLY A 221 -6.43 16.85 -10.04
CA GLY A 221 -6.42 17.21 -11.44
C GLY A 221 -5.08 17.83 -11.85
N LYS A 222 -4.75 17.72 -13.15
CA LYS A 222 -3.52 18.27 -13.75
C LYS A 222 -3.14 19.67 -13.25
N ARG A 223 -4.12 20.58 -13.19
CA ARG A 223 -3.93 21.98 -12.76
C ARG A 223 -3.41 22.09 -11.32
N GLN A 224 -3.91 21.26 -10.41
CA GLN A 224 -3.49 21.26 -9.01
C GLN A 224 -2.06 20.70 -8.88
N LEU A 225 -1.76 19.61 -9.61
CA LEU A 225 -0.40 19.06 -9.65
C LEU A 225 0.62 20.10 -10.17
N ILE A 226 0.29 20.80 -11.26
CA ILE A 226 1.12 21.89 -11.81
C ILE A 226 1.32 23.00 -10.78
N ALA A 227 0.27 23.47 -10.12
CA ALA A 227 0.39 24.51 -9.10
C ALA A 227 1.29 24.08 -7.92
N ARG A 228 1.15 22.82 -7.46
CA ARG A 228 2.02 22.24 -6.42
C ARG A 228 3.48 22.14 -6.87
N ILE A 229 3.72 21.79 -8.13
CA ILE A 229 5.07 21.74 -8.73
C ILE A 229 5.68 23.15 -8.75
N GLN A 230 4.94 24.16 -9.23
CA GLN A 230 5.39 25.55 -9.26
C GLN A 230 5.73 26.08 -7.86
N GLY A 231 4.88 25.77 -6.87
CA GLY A 231 5.06 26.22 -5.48
C GLY A 231 6.11 25.45 -4.70
N PHE A 232 6.59 24.30 -5.18
CA PHE A 232 7.45 23.39 -4.40
C PHE A 232 8.69 24.08 -3.83
N ARG A 233 9.40 24.86 -4.66
CA ARG A 233 10.62 25.59 -4.25
C ARG A 233 10.36 26.71 -3.24
N ASN A 234 9.12 27.19 -3.13
CA ASN A 234 8.74 28.18 -2.13
C ASN A 234 8.36 27.53 -0.79
N HIS A 235 8.02 26.24 -0.80
CA HIS A 235 7.57 25.50 0.38
C HIS A 235 8.68 24.67 1.04
N THR A 236 9.77 24.37 0.33
CA THR A 236 10.87 23.55 0.81
C THR A 236 12.18 23.84 0.07
N ASP A 237 13.31 23.71 0.78
CA ASP A 237 14.67 23.85 0.22
C ASP A 237 15.16 22.58 -0.51
N LYS A 238 14.40 21.48 -0.44
CA LYS A 238 14.75 20.23 -1.12
C LYS A 238 14.65 20.37 -2.66
N PRO A 239 15.47 19.64 -3.42
CA PRO A 239 15.34 19.62 -4.88
C PRO A 239 14.01 18.97 -5.29
N LEU A 240 13.40 19.50 -6.35
CA LEU A 240 12.19 18.95 -6.96
C LEU A 240 12.53 17.66 -7.72
N THR A 241 12.51 16.55 -7.00
CA THR A 241 12.52 15.19 -7.54
C THR A 241 11.16 14.55 -7.29
N LEU A 242 10.82 13.50 -8.02
CA LEU A 242 9.60 12.71 -7.83
C LEU A 242 9.48 12.25 -6.38
N ALA A 243 10.53 11.65 -5.83
CA ALA A 243 10.54 11.17 -4.45
C ALA A 243 10.27 12.29 -3.43
N ASN A 244 10.93 13.45 -3.57
CA ASN A 244 10.71 14.58 -2.68
C ASN A 244 9.33 15.21 -2.85
N PHE A 245 8.83 15.30 -4.09
CA PHE A 245 7.51 15.82 -4.39
C PHE A 245 6.40 14.96 -3.79
N LEU A 246 6.48 13.64 -4.01
CA LEU A 246 5.57 12.66 -3.42
C LEU A 246 5.61 12.72 -1.90
N LYS A 247 6.81 12.70 -1.29
CA LYS A 247 6.96 12.73 0.17
C LYS A 247 6.45 14.04 0.80
N PHE A 248 6.72 15.18 0.18
CA PHE A 248 6.36 16.49 0.73
C PHE A 248 4.85 16.73 0.70
N TYR A 249 4.19 16.39 -0.41
CA TYR A 249 2.74 16.54 -0.56
C TYR A 249 1.95 15.29 -0.15
N ASN A 250 2.63 14.32 0.46
CA ASN A 250 2.11 13.03 0.87
C ASN A 250 1.28 12.32 -0.23
N LEU A 251 1.85 12.28 -1.43
CA LEU A 251 1.27 11.64 -2.60
C LEU A 251 1.91 10.27 -2.85
N GLU A 252 1.12 9.38 -3.41
CA GLU A 252 1.59 8.14 -4.02
C GLU A 252 1.76 8.25 -5.53
N LEU A 253 2.52 7.32 -6.12
CA LEU A 253 2.73 7.24 -7.57
C LEU A 253 1.41 7.23 -8.36
N LYS A 254 0.38 6.54 -7.87
CA LYS A 254 -0.94 6.48 -8.52
C LYS A 254 -1.56 7.86 -8.80
N HIS A 255 -1.32 8.85 -7.94
CA HIS A 255 -1.88 10.20 -8.13
C HIS A 255 -1.30 10.92 -9.35
N ILE A 256 -0.10 10.53 -9.80
CA ILE A 256 0.54 11.08 -10.99
C ILE A 256 0.33 10.12 -12.16
N TYR A 257 0.77 8.87 -11.99
CA TYR A 257 0.89 7.87 -13.04
C TYR A 257 -0.42 7.16 -13.41
N LYS A 258 -1.57 7.58 -12.86
CA LYS A 258 -2.87 7.17 -13.42
C LYS A 258 -3.15 7.85 -14.76
N HIS A 259 -2.71 9.09 -14.93
CA HIS A 259 -3.06 9.90 -16.10
C HIS A 259 -1.88 10.66 -16.74
N TYR A 260 -0.80 10.88 -15.97
CA TYR A 260 0.29 11.77 -16.32
C TYR A 260 1.65 11.10 -16.15
N VAL A 261 2.67 11.84 -16.55
CA VAL A 261 4.10 11.51 -16.38
C VAL A 261 4.73 12.74 -15.73
N PHE A 262 5.57 12.57 -14.71
CA PHE A 262 6.04 13.66 -13.87
C PHE A 262 6.83 14.71 -14.66
N SER A 263 7.70 14.31 -15.60
CA SER A 263 8.46 15.24 -16.45
C SER A 263 7.54 16.09 -17.32
N THR A 264 6.43 15.54 -17.81
CA THR A 264 5.44 16.33 -18.59
C THR A 264 4.76 17.40 -17.72
N LEU A 265 4.47 17.08 -16.45
CA LEU A 265 3.90 18.04 -15.52
C LEU A 265 4.92 19.12 -15.15
N CYS A 266 6.18 18.76 -14.94
CA CYS A 266 7.27 19.69 -14.67
C CYS A 266 7.55 20.63 -15.85
N ALA A 267 7.61 20.09 -17.07
CA ALA A 267 7.80 20.88 -18.29
C ALA A 267 6.70 21.93 -18.45
N GLU A 268 5.43 21.54 -18.25
CA GLU A 268 4.30 22.46 -18.32
C GLU A 268 4.29 23.48 -17.18
N ALA A 269 4.64 23.05 -15.96
CA ALA A 269 4.69 23.93 -14.79
C ALA A 269 5.69 25.07 -14.94
N PHE A 270 6.84 24.81 -15.57
CA PHE A 270 7.91 25.80 -15.71
C PHE A 270 8.05 26.37 -17.13
N GLY A 271 7.19 25.95 -18.08
CA GLY A 271 7.30 26.35 -19.48
C GLY A 271 8.61 25.90 -20.13
N MET A 272 9.14 24.74 -19.71
CA MET A 272 10.37 24.16 -20.24
C MET A 272 10.06 23.22 -21.42
N GLY A 273 11.02 23.08 -22.34
CA GLY A 273 10.95 22.05 -23.38
C GLY A 273 11.18 20.66 -22.79
N LEU A 274 10.54 19.64 -23.37
CA LEU A 274 10.73 18.23 -23.05
C LEU A 274 10.96 17.48 -24.37
N ASP A 275 11.92 16.57 -24.41
CA ASP A 275 12.03 15.63 -25.52
C ASP A 275 10.78 14.73 -25.57
N ASN A 276 9.97 14.88 -26.62
CA ASN A 276 8.74 14.12 -26.81
C ASN A 276 8.96 12.80 -27.57
N ALA A 277 10.20 12.48 -27.95
CA ALA A 277 10.51 11.22 -28.64
C ALA A 277 10.04 10.02 -27.80
N ASN A 278 9.17 9.20 -28.40
CA ASN A 278 8.55 8.02 -27.78
C ASN A 278 7.76 8.28 -26.47
N LEU A 279 7.34 9.52 -26.19
CA LEU A 279 6.66 9.87 -24.93
C LEU A 279 5.45 8.97 -24.62
N ASP A 280 4.64 8.61 -25.62
CA ASP A 280 3.48 7.73 -25.43
C ASP A 280 3.88 6.30 -24.99
N ARG A 281 5.03 5.80 -25.45
CA ARG A 281 5.56 4.49 -25.05
C ARG A 281 6.04 4.52 -23.61
N TYR A 282 6.80 5.55 -23.25
CA TYR A 282 7.21 5.83 -21.87
C TYR A 282 6.01 5.93 -20.94
N LYS A 283 5.01 6.72 -21.32
CA LYS A 283 3.77 6.85 -20.57
C LYS A 283 3.11 5.49 -20.38
N ALA A 284 2.91 4.72 -21.44
CA ALA A 284 2.26 3.42 -21.31
C ALA A 284 3.06 2.43 -20.43
N MET A 285 4.39 2.43 -20.53
CA MET A 285 5.27 1.64 -19.69
C MET A 285 5.10 2.00 -18.19
N LEU A 286 5.28 3.27 -17.84
CA LEU A 286 5.20 3.73 -16.45
C LEU A 286 3.79 3.56 -15.86
N THR A 287 2.75 3.94 -16.61
CA THR A 287 1.37 4.03 -16.11
C THR A 287 0.60 2.70 -16.16
N LYS A 288 1.03 1.72 -16.95
CA LYS A 288 0.30 0.44 -17.11
C LYS A 288 1.12 -0.80 -16.75
N LYS A 289 2.45 -0.74 -16.88
CA LYS A 289 3.31 -1.90 -16.67
C LYS A 289 4.05 -1.79 -15.35
N TRP A 290 4.85 -0.75 -15.18
CA TRP A 290 5.71 -0.61 -14.02
C TRP A 290 4.98 -0.21 -12.74
N ILE A 291 3.85 0.50 -12.84
CA ILE A 291 3.03 0.83 -11.66
C ILE A 291 2.60 -0.43 -10.89
N VAL A 292 2.26 -1.51 -11.60
CA VAL A 292 1.79 -2.78 -11.03
C VAL A 292 2.87 -3.86 -10.94
N THR A 293 4.06 -3.62 -11.49
CA THR A 293 5.22 -4.50 -11.32
C THR A 293 5.83 -4.22 -9.96
N GLU A 294 6.22 -5.26 -9.23
CA GLU A 294 6.97 -5.15 -7.98
C GLU A 294 8.03 -6.23 -7.98
N SER A 295 9.25 -5.87 -8.42
CA SER A 295 10.36 -6.81 -8.41
C SER A 295 11.68 -6.09 -8.21
N LEU A 296 12.35 -6.39 -7.09
CA LEU A 296 13.63 -5.78 -6.71
C LEU A 296 14.73 -6.17 -7.70
N SER A 297 14.86 -7.45 -8.02
CA SER A 297 15.79 -7.99 -9.01
C SER A 297 15.61 -7.35 -10.38
N TYR A 298 14.37 -7.28 -10.89
CA TYR A 298 14.10 -6.66 -12.18
C TYR A 298 14.39 -5.15 -12.16
N PHE A 299 13.99 -4.43 -11.10
CA PHE A 299 14.28 -3.00 -10.98
C PHE A 299 15.77 -2.71 -10.84
N ARG A 300 16.54 -3.56 -10.14
CA ARG A 300 18.00 -3.46 -10.07
C ARG A 300 18.66 -3.71 -11.43
N PHE A 301 18.17 -4.68 -12.19
CA PHE A 301 18.63 -4.88 -13.57
C PHE A 301 18.38 -3.63 -14.42
N LEU A 302 17.20 -3.02 -14.32
CA LEU A 302 16.85 -1.80 -15.06
C LEU A 302 17.73 -0.61 -14.65
N LEU A 303 18.02 -0.43 -13.36
CA LEU A 303 18.95 0.60 -12.88
C LEU A 303 20.37 0.36 -13.40
N ALA A 304 20.87 -0.87 -13.35
CA ALA A 304 22.17 -1.22 -13.91
C ALA A 304 22.23 -0.93 -15.42
N LEU A 305 21.15 -1.18 -16.15
CA LEU A 305 21.03 -0.87 -17.57
C LEU A 305 21.04 0.65 -17.84
N ILE A 306 20.38 1.45 -16.99
CA ILE A 306 20.44 2.91 -17.04
C ILE A 306 21.87 3.41 -16.80
N ASP A 307 22.59 2.83 -15.83
CA ASP A 307 23.96 3.24 -15.48
C ASP A 307 24.98 2.98 -16.61
N VAL A 308 24.73 1.98 -17.47
CA VAL A 308 25.54 1.71 -18.69
C VAL A 308 24.95 2.34 -19.95
N ASP A 309 24.08 3.33 -19.80
CA ASP A 309 23.41 4.05 -20.90
C ASP A 309 22.67 3.15 -21.90
N PHE A 310 21.98 2.14 -21.39
CA PHE A 310 21.23 1.16 -22.17
C PHE A 310 22.10 0.34 -23.15
N ASP A 311 23.41 0.30 -22.95
CA ASP A 311 24.31 -0.60 -23.64
C ASP A 311 24.26 -2.00 -23.00
N LEU A 312 23.33 -2.82 -23.47
CA LEU A 312 23.13 -4.18 -22.98
C LEU A 312 24.41 -5.04 -23.04
N THR A 313 25.36 -4.71 -23.93
CA THR A 313 26.61 -5.46 -24.09
C THR A 313 27.59 -5.26 -22.93
N GLN A 314 27.38 -4.22 -22.10
CA GLN A 314 28.18 -3.96 -20.90
C GLN A 314 27.67 -4.72 -19.66
N LEU A 315 26.48 -5.32 -19.74
CA LEU A 315 25.97 -6.19 -18.68
C LEU A 315 26.40 -7.65 -18.92
N ALA A 316 26.35 -8.46 -17.86
CA ALA A 316 26.67 -9.87 -17.97
C ALA A 316 25.74 -10.53 -19.02
N PRO A 317 26.27 -11.27 -20.03
CA PRO A 317 25.48 -11.83 -21.13
C PRO A 317 24.78 -13.13 -20.69
N THR A 318 24.06 -13.09 -19.58
CA THR A 318 23.26 -14.21 -19.07
C THR A 318 21.91 -14.27 -19.80
N GLU A 319 21.35 -15.46 -19.91
CA GLU A 319 20.01 -15.63 -20.48
C GLU A 319 18.95 -14.90 -19.64
N GLU A 320 19.11 -14.81 -18.33
CA GLU A 320 18.22 -14.03 -17.45
C GLU A 320 18.25 -12.54 -17.79
N ASN A 321 19.43 -11.95 -17.98
CA ASN A 321 19.57 -10.55 -18.40
C ASN A 321 18.97 -10.31 -19.78
N ARG A 322 19.14 -11.26 -20.72
CA ARG A 322 18.52 -11.21 -22.04
C ARG A 322 16.99 -11.21 -21.95
N LEU A 323 16.42 -12.00 -21.04
CA LEU A 323 14.97 -12.02 -20.83
C LEU A 323 14.46 -10.77 -20.14
N MET A 324 15.15 -10.26 -19.13
CA MET A 324 14.78 -9.01 -18.47
C MET A 324 14.87 -7.82 -19.46
N ALA A 325 15.85 -7.82 -20.36
CA ALA A 325 15.88 -6.89 -21.48
C ALA A 325 14.67 -7.09 -22.42
N LEU A 326 14.31 -8.33 -22.76
CA LEU A 326 13.11 -8.57 -23.57
C LEU A 326 11.80 -8.19 -22.84
N MET A 327 11.74 -8.32 -21.52
CA MET A 327 10.64 -7.80 -20.70
C MET A 327 10.56 -6.28 -20.84
N LEU A 328 11.68 -5.56 -20.73
CA LEU A 328 11.74 -4.11 -20.94
C LEU A 328 11.29 -3.71 -22.35
N HIS A 329 11.71 -4.47 -23.37
CA HIS A 329 11.25 -4.28 -24.74
C HIS A 329 9.72 -4.34 -24.81
N TYR A 330 9.09 -5.36 -24.23
CA TYR A 330 7.64 -5.48 -24.24
C TYR A 330 6.93 -4.44 -23.36
N ASP A 331 7.54 -4.03 -22.27
CA ASP A 331 7.00 -2.96 -21.42
C ASP A 331 6.92 -1.62 -22.18
N PHE A 332 7.94 -1.32 -23.00
CA PHE A 332 8.03 -0.10 -23.80
C PHE A 332 7.28 -0.19 -25.14
N TYR A 333 7.56 -1.22 -25.94
CA TYR A 333 7.03 -1.35 -27.30
C TYR A 333 5.65 -1.99 -27.35
N GLN A 334 5.34 -2.89 -26.41
CA GLN A 334 4.11 -3.69 -26.34
C GLN A 334 3.85 -4.61 -27.54
N THR A 335 4.80 -4.74 -28.46
CA THR A 335 4.69 -5.51 -29.70
C THR A 335 5.98 -6.25 -29.97
N ALA A 336 5.90 -7.34 -30.74
CA ALA A 336 7.07 -7.97 -31.32
C ALA A 336 7.66 -7.09 -32.45
N THR A 337 8.91 -7.34 -32.81
CA THR A 337 9.60 -6.69 -33.93
C THR A 337 10.52 -7.66 -34.67
N HIS A 338 10.65 -7.45 -35.98
CA HIS A 338 11.65 -8.11 -36.83
C HIS A 338 12.64 -7.10 -37.43
N GLU A 339 12.46 -5.81 -37.13
CA GLU A 339 13.19 -4.71 -37.77
C GLU A 339 14.46 -4.32 -37.02
N MET A 340 14.58 -4.75 -35.76
CA MET A 340 15.70 -4.41 -34.88
C MET A 340 16.06 -5.59 -34.00
N THR A 341 17.33 -5.64 -33.63
CA THR A 341 17.85 -6.53 -32.59
C THR A 341 17.35 -6.10 -31.21
N LEU A 342 17.51 -6.98 -30.22
CA LEU A 342 17.13 -6.65 -28.85
C LEU A 342 17.97 -5.46 -28.35
N GLU A 343 19.27 -5.51 -28.59
CA GLU A 343 20.25 -4.50 -28.21
C GLU A 343 19.90 -3.12 -28.79
N GLU A 344 19.54 -3.05 -30.07
CA GLU A 344 19.08 -1.80 -30.71
C GLU A 344 17.78 -1.29 -30.07
N SER A 345 16.82 -2.18 -29.82
CA SER A 345 15.55 -1.80 -29.21
C SER A 345 15.73 -1.23 -27.79
N ILE A 346 16.67 -1.78 -27.02
CA ILE A 346 17.01 -1.29 -25.68
C ILE A 346 17.73 0.05 -25.76
N LYS A 347 18.68 0.19 -26.69
CA LYS A 347 19.42 1.43 -26.89
C LYS A 347 18.51 2.60 -27.27
N ILE A 348 17.46 2.37 -28.07
CA ILE A 348 16.47 3.40 -28.44
C ILE A 348 15.74 3.95 -27.23
N ILE A 349 15.45 3.13 -26.22
CA ILE A 349 14.83 3.58 -24.97
C ILE A 349 15.75 4.63 -24.34
N GLY A 350 17.04 4.33 -24.18
CA GLY A 350 18.02 5.24 -23.56
C GLY A 350 18.29 6.57 -24.26
N LEU A 351 17.73 6.85 -25.45
CA LEU A 351 18.00 8.09 -26.18
C LEU A 351 17.33 9.32 -25.55
N ASN A 352 16.15 9.17 -24.95
CA ASN A 352 15.43 10.28 -24.33
C ASN A 352 15.90 10.49 -22.88
N LYS A 353 16.90 11.35 -22.68
CA LYS A 353 17.54 11.55 -21.37
C LYS A 353 16.62 12.12 -20.30
N ASP A 354 15.65 12.96 -20.69
CA ASP A 354 14.68 13.53 -19.76
C ASP A 354 13.80 12.43 -19.14
N LEU A 355 13.26 11.55 -19.98
CA LEU A 355 12.40 10.45 -19.52
C LEU A 355 13.20 9.31 -18.85
N VAL A 356 14.46 9.09 -19.24
CA VAL A 356 15.36 8.16 -18.54
C VAL A 356 15.66 8.64 -17.12
N ALA A 357 15.85 9.94 -16.89
CA ALA A 357 16.02 10.49 -15.56
C ALA A 357 14.77 10.21 -14.69
N GLU A 358 13.57 10.39 -15.25
CA GLU A 358 12.33 10.03 -14.56
C GLU A 358 12.17 8.52 -14.34
N MET A 359 12.58 7.66 -15.29
CA MET A 359 12.58 6.21 -15.08
C MET A 359 13.39 5.85 -13.83
N LYS A 360 14.59 6.44 -13.69
CA LYS A 360 15.45 6.21 -12.53
C LYS A 360 14.75 6.60 -11.22
N GLU A 361 14.20 7.81 -11.15
CA GLU A 361 13.49 8.26 -9.95
C GLU A 361 12.24 7.39 -9.66
N PHE A 362 11.51 6.95 -10.69
CA PHE A 362 10.37 6.06 -10.54
C PHE A 362 10.78 4.71 -9.94
N LEU A 363 11.86 4.10 -10.46
CA LEU A 363 12.38 2.82 -9.99
C LEU A 363 12.87 2.92 -8.54
N GLU A 364 13.58 3.99 -8.20
CA GLU A 364 14.05 4.24 -6.82
C GLU A 364 12.86 4.36 -5.84
N VAL A 365 11.80 5.09 -6.21
CA VAL A 365 10.58 5.18 -5.39
C VAL A 365 9.88 3.82 -5.26
N LYS A 366 9.84 3.01 -6.33
CA LYS A 366 9.24 1.67 -6.27
C LYS A 366 10.06 0.73 -5.39
N ILE A 367 11.39 0.75 -5.50
CA ILE A 367 12.30 -0.08 -4.68
C ILE A 367 12.14 0.24 -3.19
N ASP A 368 12.09 1.53 -2.82
CA ASP A 368 11.92 1.97 -1.42
C ASP A 368 10.61 1.45 -0.78
N LYS A 369 9.61 1.13 -1.61
CA LYS A 369 8.31 0.60 -1.18
C LYS A 369 8.21 -0.93 -1.17
N ILE A 370 9.21 -1.66 -1.66
CA ILE A 370 9.19 -3.13 -1.64
C ILE A 370 9.36 -3.59 -0.19
N GLY A 371 8.29 -4.16 0.37
CA GLY A 371 8.22 -4.67 1.75
C GLY A 371 8.18 -6.19 1.86
N PHE A 372 8.56 -6.92 0.81
CA PHE A 372 8.61 -8.38 0.78
C PHE A 372 9.98 -8.87 0.31
N GLU A 373 10.32 -10.11 0.65
CA GLU A 373 11.52 -10.79 0.19
C GLU A 373 11.26 -11.48 -1.15
N GLU A 374 12.21 -11.36 -2.08
CA GLU A 374 12.20 -12.13 -3.33
C GLU A 374 12.97 -13.43 -3.14
N ILE A 375 12.36 -14.55 -3.53
CA ILE A 375 13.02 -15.87 -3.47
C ILE A 375 13.37 -16.32 -4.91
N PRO A 376 14.64 -16.62 -5.20
CA PRO A 376 15.05 -17.14 -6.51
C PRO A 376 14.42 -18.49 -6.85
N CYS A 377 13.90 -18.61 -8.07
CA CYS A 377 13.34 -19.86 -8.59
C CYS A 377 14.40 -20.65 -9.37
N VAL A 378 15.13 -21.53 -8.68
CA VAL A 378 16.36 -22.16 -9.23
C VAL A 378 16.16 -23.58 -9.81
N ASP A 379 15.11 -24.30 -9.40
CA ASP A 379 14.94 -25.74 -9.68
C ASP A 379 14.13 -26.08 -10.96
N LEU A 380 14.14 -25.17 -11.94
CA LEU A 380 13.44 -25.36 -13.22
C LEU A 380 14.30 -26.07 -14.27
N GLY A 381 15.63 -26.09 -14.13
CA GLY A 381 16.55 -26.69 -15.11
C GLY A 381 16.82 -25.81 -16.33
N TYR A 382 16.38 -24.55 -16.31
CA TYR A 382 16.66 -23.53 -17.31
C TYR A 382 16.65 -22.14 -16.64
N ALA A 383 17.25 -21.15 -17.31
CA ALA A 383 17.30 -19.77 -16.82
C ALA A 383 15.90 -19.12 -16.76
N PHE A 384 15.54 -18.58 -15.60
CA PHE A 384 14.22 -18.00 -15.34
C PHE A 384 14.34 -16.67 -14.59
N PRO A 385 13.81 -15.55 -15.14
CA PRO A 385 14.11 -14.21 -14.63
C PRO A 385 13.18 -13.77 -13.49
N LEU A 386 12.10 -14.51 -13.22
CA LEU A 386 11.10 -14.10 -12.23
C LEU A 386 11.41 -14.69 -10.87
N GLN A 387 11.24 -13.87 -9.84
CA GLN A 387 11.42 -14.26 -8.44
C GLN A 387 10.08 -14.59 -7.81
N ILE A 388 10.07 -15.59 -6.93
CA ILE A 388 8.91 -15.94 -6.12
C ILE A 388 8.59 -14.76 -5.19
N HIS A 389 7.29 -14.54 -4.95
CA HIS A 389 6.64 -13.43 -4.24
C HIS A 389 6.69 -12.06 -4.94
N ALA A 390 7.46 -11.90 -6.01
CA ALA A 390 7.42 -10.71 -6.84
C ALA A 390 6.18 -10.64 -7.74
N CYS A 391 5.79 -9.42 -8.10
CA CYS A 391 4.61 -9.14 -8.92
C CYS A 391 5.00 -8.70 -10.33
N TYR A 392 4.39 -9.34 -11.34
CA TYR A 392 4.69 -9.13 -12.74
C TYR A 392 3.43 -8.96 -13.59
N THR A 393 3.55 -8.23 -14.68
CA THR A 393 2.49 -8.19 -15.69
C THR A 393 2.41 -9.51 -16.46
N ARG A 394 1.24 -9.78 -17.06
CA ARG A 394 1.07 -10.96 -17.90
C ARG A 394 2.09 -11.00 -19.05
N GLU A 395 2.41 -9.87 -19.68
CA GLU A 395 3.38 -9.83 -20.77
C GLU A 395 4.79 -10.18 -20.31
N GLN A 396 5.23 -9.67 -19.16
CA GLN A 396 6.50 -10.04 -18.54
C GLN A 396 6.57 -11.55 -18.27
N ILE A 397 5.48 -12.14 -17.74
CA ILE A 397 5.38 -13.59 -17.51
C ILE A 397 5.46 -14.37 -18.82
N LEU A 398 4.78 -13.93 -19.88
CA LEU A 398 4.81 -14.59 -21.19
C LEU A 398 6.20 -14.52 -21.84
N VAL A 399 6.99 -13.48 -21.56
CA VAL A 399 8.42 -13.40 -21.96
C VAL A 399 9.25 -14.41 -21.17
N ALA A 400 9.11 -14.43 -19.84
CA ALA A 400 9.81 -15.39 -18.98
C ALA A 400 9.53 -16.85 -19.38
N MET A 401 8.29 -17.14 -19.78
CA MET A 401 7.85 -18.45 -20.28
C MET A 401 8.27 -18.75 -21.73
N ARG A 402 9.02 -17.87 -22.41
CA ARG A 402 9.42 -17.97 -23.83
C ARG A 402 8.29 -17.99 -24.86
N LEU A 403 7.06 -17.69 -24.43
CA LEU A 403 5.89 -17.62 -25.30
C LEU A 403 5.83 -16.32 -26.10
N SER A 404 6.41 -15.25 -25.55
CA SER A 404 6.70 -14.01 -26.25
C SER A 404 8.21 -13.89 -26.48
N THR A 405 8.61 -13.89 -27.75
CA THR A 405 9.99 -13.66 -28.20
C THR A 405 10.10 -12.29 -28.86
N LEU A 406 11.31 -11.86 -29.23
CA LEU A 406 11.50 -10.59 -29.96
C LEU A 406 10.66 -10.56 -31.25
N GLY A 407 10.69 -11.64 -32.04
CA GLY A 407 9.94 -11.74 -33.30
C GLY A 407 8.48 -12.17 -33.17
N LYS A 408 8.03 -12.66 -32.01
CA LYS A 408 6.67 -13.19 -31.87
C LYS A 408 6.05 -12.85 -30.53
N LYS A 409 4.93 -12.13 -30.55
CA LYS A 409 4.11 -11.89 -29.37
C LYS A 409 3.15 -13.06 -29.14
N SER A 410 3.06 -13.55 -27.91
CA SER A 410 2.07 -14.55 -27.54
C SER A 410 0.64 -14.02 -27.73
N SER A 411 -0.24 -14.83 -28.31
CA SER A 411 -1.68 -14.57 -28.42
C SER A 411 -2.47 -15.10 -27.21
N ASN A 412 -1.80 -15.70 -26.22
CA ASN A 412 -2.44 -16.39 -25.12
C ASN A 412 -3.24 -15.43 -24.22
N ARG A 413 -4.57 -15.62 -24.18
CA ARG A 413 -5.51 -14.89 -23.32
C ARG A 413 -6.18 -15.78 -22.27
N GLU A 414 -5.87 -17.07 -22.25
CA GLU A 414 -6.50 -18.06 -21.39
C GLU A 414 -5.92 -18.07 -19.96
N GLY A 415 -6.60 -18.72 -19.02
CA GLY A 415 -6.10 -18.89 -17.65
C GLY A 415 -4.83 -19.74 -17.53
N VAL A 416 -4.34 -20.35 -18.61
CA VAL A 416 -3.10 -21.14 -18.60
C VAL A 416 -2.27 -20.89 -19.85
N ALA A 417 -0.95 -21.03 -19.73
CA ALA A 417 -0.02 -20.87 -20.84
C ALA A 417 1.12 -21.89 -20.76
N LEU A 418 1.12 -22.84 -21.70
CA LEU A 418 2.10 -23.94 -21.79
C LEU A 418 3.19 -23.62 -22.82
N ASP A 419 4.44 -23.66 -22.39
CA ASP A 419 5.58 -23.83 -23.29
C ASP A 419 5.95 -25.33 -23.37
N LYS A 420 5.75 -25.91 -24.55
CA LYS A 420 6.01 -27.34 -24.78
C LYS A 420 7.49 -27.69 -24.79
N ALA A 421 8.37 -26.76 -25.18
CA ALA A 421 9.80 -27.00 -25.25
C ALA A 421 10.43 -27.02 -23.86
N LEU A 422 9.96 -26.14 -22.96
CA LEU A 422 10.35 -26.12 -21.55
C LEU A 422 9.59 -27.13 -20.69
N ASN A 423 8.58 -27.81 -21.24
CA ASN A 423 7.65 -28.65 -20.48
C ASN A 423 7.08 -27.95 -19.25
N THR A 424 6.75 -26.67 -19.40
CA THR A 424 6.39 -25.77 -18.29
C THR A 424 5.10 -25.03 -18.60
N GLU A 425 4.15 -25.07 -17.67
CA GLU A 425 2.86 -24.38 -17.79
C GLU A 425 2.67 -23.35 -16.67
N ALA A 426 2.34 -22.13 -17.06
CA ALA A 426 1.93 -21.07 -16.15
C ALA A 426 0.42 -21.12 -15.94
N LEU A 427 -0.03 -21.11 -14.68
CA LEU A 427 -1.43 -20.99 -14.28
C LEU A 427 -1.68 -19.56 -13.77
N PHE A 428 -2.58 -18.84 -14.44
CA PHE A 428 -2.99 -17.48 -14.07
C PHE A 428 -4.29 -17.53 -13.28
N ILE A 429 -4.24 -17.09 -12.02
CA ILE A 429 -5.31 -17.27 -11.04
C ILE A 429 -5.77 -15.91 -10.53
N ASN A 430 -7.09 -15.70 -10.55
CA ASN A 430 -7.73 -14.56 -9.90
C ASN A 430 -8.53 -15.12 -8.72
N LEU A 431 -8.23 -14.69 -7.50
CA LEU A 431 -8.95 -15.16 -6.31
C LEU A 431 -10.42 -14.68 -6.36
N LYS A 432 -10.65 -13.36 -6.49
CA LYS A 432 -11.98 -12.79 -6.67
C LYS A 432 -12.41 -12.78 -8.13
N LYS A 433 -13.53 -13.46 -8.40
CA LYS A 433 -14.27 -13.41 -9.66
C LYS A 433 -15.49 -12.51 -9.43
N SER A 434 -15.49 -11.30 -9.99
CA SER A 434 -16.65 -10.40 -10.00
C SER A 434 -17.78 -10.99 -10.87
N GLU A 435 -19.03 -10.89 -10.41
CA GLU A 435 -20.20 -11.31 -11.19
C GLU A 435 -20.36 -10.52 -12.51
N GLU A 436 -19.82 -9.30 -12.59
CA GLU A 436 -19.86 -8.47 -13.81
C GLU A 436 -18.87 -8.92 -14.89
N ASP A 437 -17.83 -9.70 -14.55
CA ASP A 437 -16.77 -10.12 -15.46
C ASP A 437 -16.88 -11.60 -15.91
N PHE A 438 -17.85 -12.37 -15.39
CA PHE A 438 -17.99 -13.81 -15.65
C PHE A 438 -19.45 -14.29 -15.80
N SER A 439 -19.66 -15.34 -16.61
CA SER A 439 -20.97 -15.99 -16.78
C SER A 439 -21.42 -16.69 -15.48
N PRO A 440 -22.73 -16.73 -15.15
CA PRO A 440 -23.27 -17.40 -13.94
C PRO A 440 -23.00 -18.92 -13.84
N THR A 441 -22.28 -19.51 -14.79
CA THR A 441 -21.89 -20.92 -14.81
C THR A 441 -20.49 -21.17 -14.22
N THR A 442 -19.83 -20.16 -13.64
CA THR A 442 -18.44 -20.19 -13.15
C THR A 442 -18.27 -19.67 -11.71
N LEU A 443 -19.16 -20.05 -10.79
CA LEU A 443 -18.99 -19.81 -9.35
C LEU A 443 -18.40 -21.07 -8.69
N TYR A 444 -17.45 -20.87 -7.77
CA TYR A 444 -16.54 -21.80 -7.05
C TYR A 444 -15.21 -22.18 -7.76
N ASP A 445 -14.03 -22.27 -7.12
CA ASP A 445 -13.27 -21.32 -6.26
C ASP A 445 -11.76 -21.67 -6.33
N ASP A 446 -10.92 -20.73 -6.77
CA ASP A 446 -9.46 -20.88 -6.65
C ASP A 446 -9.03 -20.28 -5.31
N TYR A 447 -8.48 -21.09 -4.41
CA TYR A 447 -8.14 -20.66 -3.06
C TYR A 447 -6.94 -21.41 -2.49
N ALA A 448 -6.15 -20.75 -1.67
CA ALA A 448 -5.20 -21.41 -0.81
C ALA A 448 -5.97 -22.20 0.27
N ILE A 449 -5.58 -23.45 0.49
CA ILE A 449 -6.07 -24.34 1.57
C ILE A 449 -5.28 -24.10 2.86
N ASN A 450 -3.98 -23.89 2.73
CA ASN A 450 -3.07 -23.38 3.76
C ASN A 450 -1.88 -22.69 3.06
N GLU A 451 -0.85 -22.34 3.82
CA GLU A 451 0.34 -21.66 3.29
C GLU A 451 1.05 -22.41 2.15
N LEU A 452 0.96 -23.75 2.10
CA LEU A 452 1.66 -24.60 1.14
C LEU A 452 0.74 -25.40 0.21
N LEU A 453 -0.57 -25.42 0.46
CA LEU A 453 -1.54 -26.15 -0.36
C LEU A 453 -2.47 -25.17 -1.05
N PHE A 454 -2.59 -25.30 -2.37
CA PHE A 454 -3.42 -24.45 -3.21
C PHE A 454 -4.43 -25.27 -3.99
N HIS A 455 -5.70 -24.90 -3.89
CA HIS A 455 -6.78 -25.45 -4.70
C HIS A 455 -6.91 -24.65 -5.99
N TRP A 456 -6.82 -25.33 -7.13
CA TRP A 456 -7.01 -24.74 -8.46
C TRP A 456 -8.01 -25.54 -9.27
N GLN A 457 -8.90 -24.84 -9.96
CA GLN A 457 -9.87 -25.46 -10.86
C GLN A 457 -9.48 -25.26 -12.32
N SER A 458 -9.43 -26.37 -13.06
CA SER A 458 -9.13 -26.35 -14.49
C SER A 458 -10.26 -25.72 -15.32
N GLN A 459 -9.98 -25.41 -16.60
CA GLN A 459 -11.03 -24.93 -17.50
C GLN A 459 -12.16 -25.96 -17.63
N ASN A 460 -13.42 -25.50 -17.73
CA ASN A 460 -14.65 -26.30 -17.69
C ASN A 460 -14.65 -27.60 -18.52
N GLN A 461 -13.92 -27.65 -19.63
CA GLN A 461 -13.87 -28.82 -20.52
C GLN A 461 -12.74 -29.83 -20.21
N THR A 462 -11.81 -29.47 -19.32
CA THR A 462 -10.65 -30.30 -18.97
C THR A 462 -11.12 -31.46 -18.11
N ALA A 463 -11.18 -32.66 -18.70
CA ALA A 463 -11.49 -33.91 -18.00
C ALA A 463 -10.23 -34.57 -17.42
N ASP A 464 -10.36 -35.30 -16.32
CA ASP A 464 -9.31 -36.16 -15.73
C ASP A 464 -8.73 -37.18 -16.73
N TYR A 465 -9.57 -37.70 -17.63
CA TYR A 465 -9.16 -38.59 -18.71
C TYR A 465 -8.76 -37.90 -20.02
N SER A 466 -8.81 -36.56 -20.09
CA SER A 466 -8.36 -35.82 -21.28
C SER A 466 -6.83 -35.72 -21.31
N GLU A 467 -6.24 -35.51 -22.50
CA GLU A 467 -4.78 -35.31 -22.64
C GLU A 467 -4.26 -34.21 -21.68
N LYS A 468 -4.99 -33.10 -21.57
CA LYS A 468 -4.64 -31.99 -20.68
C LYS A 468 -4.77 -32.37 -19.20
N GLY A 469 -5.85 -33.03 -18.81
CA GLY A 469 -6.04 -33.49 -17.42
C GLY A 469 -5.00 -34.52 -16.99
N LEU A 470 -4.75 -35.51 -17.85
CA LEU A 470 -3.68 -36.50 -17.65
C LEU A 470 -2.31 -35.83 -17.51
N SER A 471 -2.03 -34.77 -18.28
CA SER A 471 -0.77 -34.02 -18.15
C SER A 471 -0.57 -33.35 -16.78
N TYR A 472 -1.65 -33.08 -16.03
CA TYR A 472 -1.55 -32.61 -14.64
C TYR A 472 -1.38 -33.78 -13.67
N ILE A 473 -2.13 -34.86 -13.86
CA ILE A 473 -2.09 -36.04 -12.97
C ILE A 473 -0.71 -36.71 -13.00
N THR A 474 -0.11 -36.82 -14.19
CA THR A 474 1.20 -37.45 -14.39
C THR A 474 2.35 -36.45 -14.34
N GLN A 475 2.15 -35.26 -13.75
CA GLN A 475 3.16 -34.20 -13.69
C GLN A 475 4.51 -34.71 -13.16
N ASN A 476 4.48 -35.40 -12.02
CA ASN A 476 5.69 -35.89 -11.35
C ASN A 476 6.43 -36.94 -12.19
N GLU A 477 5.71 -37.74 -12.98
CA GLU A 477 6.28 -38.77 -13.86
C GLU A 477 6.87 -38.16 -15.14
N THR A 478 6.19 -37.16 -15.70
CA THR A 478 6.56 -36.48 -16.94
C THR A 478 7.57 -35.35 -16.75
N GLY A 479 7.86 -34.99 -15.50
CA GLY A 479 8.73 -33.86 -15.16
C GLY A 479 8.15 -32.50 -15.56
N LYS A 480 6.83 -32.41 -15.78
CA LYS A 480 6.16 -31.16 -16.15
C LYS A 480 6.25 -30.15 -15.02
N LYS A 481 6.66 -28.92 -15.32
CA LYS A 481 6.73 -27.84 -14.33
C LYS A 481 5.44 -27.02 -14.37
N ILE A 482 4.85 -26.78 -13.20
CA ILE A 482 3.62 -26.00 -13.04
C ILE A 482 3.97 -24.78 -12.20
N LEU A 483 3.75 -23.58 -12.75
CA LEU A 483 4.07 -22.30 -12.11
C LEU A 483 2.79 -21.52 -11.82
N LEU A 484 2.58 -21.11 -10.57
CA LEU A 484 1.35 -20.41 -10.17
C LEU A 484 1.58 -18.89 -10.08
N PHE A 485 0.73 -18.15 -10.79
CA PHE A 485 0.70 -16.69 -10.82
C PHE A 485 -0.66 -16.23 -10.32
N VAL A 486 -0.71 -15.62 -9.14
CA VAL A 486 -1.94 -15.30 -8.42
C VAL A 486 -2.12 -13.80 -8.28
N ARG A 487 -3.35 -13.32 -8.42
CA ARG A 487 -3.75 -11.96 -8.04
C ARG A 487 -5.09 -11.98 -7.34
N GLU A 488 -5.34 -10.95 -6.53
CA GLU A 488 -6.58 -10.88 -5.76
C GLU A 488 -7.78 -10.60 -6.66
N ALA A 489 -7.66 -9.66 -7.61
CA ALA A 489 -8.70 -9.32 -8.56
C ALA A 489 -8.11 -8.84 -9.90
N ILE A 490 -8.94 -8.66 -10.93
CA ILE A 490 -8.47 -8.13 -12.21
C ILE A 490 -8.03 -6.68 -12.07
N HIS A 491 -8.82 -5.88 -11.35
CA HIS A 491 -8.58 -4.47 -11.10
C HIS A 491 -8.44 -4.20 -9.60
N ASP A 492 -7.57 -3.26 -9.23
CA ASP A 492 -7.51 -2.74 -7.87
C ASP A 492 -8.59 -1.66 -7.61
N ALA A 493 -8.64 -1.17 -6.37
CA ALA A 493 -9.56 -0.12 -5.94
C ALA A 493 -9.42 1.18 -6.77
N ASP A 494 -8.24 1.41 -7.33
CA ASP A 494 -7.92 2.61 -8.11
C ASP A 494 -8.14 2.42 -9.62
N GLY A 495 -8.58 1.23 -10.04
CA GLY A 495 -8.88 0.86 -11.43
C GLY A 495 -7.68 0.40 -12.26
N PHE A 496 -6.49 0.21 -11.65
CA PHE A 496 -5.36 -0.39 -12.35
C PHE A 496 -5.56 -1.88 -12.52
N THR A 497 -5.18 -2.42 -13.68
CA THR A 497 -5.13 -3.87 -13.87
C THR A 497 -4.01 -4.45 -13.01
N GLN A 498 -4.35 -5.27 -12.01
CA GLN A 498 -3.36 -5.87 -11.11
C GLN A 498 -2.42 -6.82 -11.88
N GLY A 499 -1.14 -6.75 -11.51
CA GLY A 499 -0.15 -7.77 -11.87
C GLY A 499 -0.41 -9.08 -11.14
N TYR A 500 0.33 -10.11 -11.50
CA TYR A 500 0.29 -11.41 -10.83
C TYR A 500 1.53 -11.59 -9.97
N VAL A 501 1.29 -12.00 -8.74
CA VAL A 501 2.31 -12.44 -7.80
C VAL A 501 2.72 -13.86 -8.18
N PHE A 502 4.00 -14.07 -8.45
CA PHE A 502 4.51 -15.41 -8.70
C PHE A 502 4.66 -16.15 -7.37
N ILE A 503 3.84 -17.17 -7.11
CA ILE A 503 3.87 -17.92 -5.85
C ILE A 503 4.68 -19.22 -5.94
N GLY A 504 5.46 -19.37 -7.02
CA GLY A 504 6.44 -20.43 -7.19
C GLY A 504 5.95 -21.66 -7.97
N PRO A 505 6.84 -22.66 -8.11
CA PRO A 505 6.50 -23.97 -8.65
C PRO A 505 5.55 -24.73 -7.73
N ALA A 506 4.73 -25.59 -8.33
CA ALA A 506 3.78 -26.40 -7.59
C ALA A 506 3.74 -27.85 -8.06
N HIS A 507 3.49 -28.76 -7.11
CA HIS A 507 3.52 -30.20 -7.27
C HIS A 507 2.14 -30.80 -7.09
N TYR A 508 1.74 -31.68 -8.01
CA TYR A 508 0.45 -32.35 -7.97
C TYR A 508 0.34 -33.21 -6.71
N VAL A 509 -0.77 -33.06 -5.97
CA VAL A 509 -1.10 -33.88 -4.79
C VAL A 509 -2.25 -34.81 -5.08
N SER A 510 -3.40 -34.25 -5.47
CA SER A 510 -4.63 -34.99 -5.72
C SER A 510 -5.57 -34.15 -6.58
N HIS A 511 -6.58 -34.78 -7.17
CA HIS A 511 -7.71 -34.08 -7.77
C HIS A 511 -9.04 -34.71 -7.37
N THR A 512 -10.11 -33.93 -7.54
CA THR A 512 -11.50 -34.38 -7.52
C THR A 512 -12.23 -33.79 -8.72
N GLY A 513 -13.40 -34.33 -9.04
CA GLY A 513 -14.14 -33.91 -10.23
C GLY A 513 -13.47 -34.35 -11.53
N SER A 514 -14.16 -34.11 -12.64
CA SER A 514 -13.66 -34.44 -13.98
C SER A 514 -13.86 -33.25 -14.89
N LYS A 515 -15.08 -32.74 -15.11
CA LYS A 515 -15.32 -31.56 -15.97
C LYS A 515 -15.98 -30.41 -15.19
N PRO A 516 -15.22 -29.44 -14.67
CA PRO A 516 -13.75 -29.38 -14.62
C PRO A 516 -13.13 -30.25 -13.52
N MET A 517 -11.81 -30.47 -13.61
CA MET A 517 -11.00 -31.01 -12.52
C MET A 517 -10.70 -29.93 -11.49
N SER A 518 -10.78 -30.31 -10.22
CA SER A 518 -10.34 -29.57 -9.04
C SER A 518 -9.05 -30.19 -8.52
N ILE A 519 -7.92 -29.49 -8.65
CA ILE A 519 -6.58 -30.02 -8.36
C ILE A 519 -6.03 -29.33 -7.11
N GLN A 520 -5.45 -30.14 -6.22
CA GLN A 520 -4.63 -29.65 -5.11
C GLN A 520 -3.17 -29.67 -5.52
N TRP A 521 -2.56 -28.49 -5.47
CA TRP A 521 -1.15 -28.26 -5.71
C TRP A 521 -0.43 -28.00 -4.39
N LYS A 522 0.74 -28.60 -4.21
CA LYS A 522 1.67 -28.28 -3.11
C LYS A 522 2.74 -27.32 -3.61
N LEU A 523 2.81 -26.14 -3.03
CA LEU A 523 3.84 -25.13 -3.30
C LEU A 523 5.17 -25.53 -2.67
N GLU A 524 6.27 -25.10 -3.27
CA GLU A 524 7.61 -25.23 -2.69
C GLU A 524 7.86 -24.20 -1.59
N GLU A 525 7.32 -22.99 -1.76
CA GLU A 525 7.42 -21.88 -0.82
C GLU A 525 6.03 -21.48 -0.27
N PRO A 526 5.94 -21.02 0.99
CA PRO A 526 4.70 -20.49 1.53
C PRO A 526 4.14 -19.34 0.69
N ILE A 527 2.82 -19.31 0.46
CA ILE A 527 2.15 -18.17 -0.17
C ILE A 527 2.26 -16.93 0.74
N PRO A 528 2.41 -15.70 0.20
CA PRO A 528 2.42 -14.49 1.01
C PRO A 528 1.15 -14.35 1.87
N GLU A 529 1.31 -13.94 3.13
CA GLU A 529 0.22 -13.85 4.14
C GLU A 529 -0.98 -13.01 3.66
N TYR A 530 -0.74 -11.93 2.92
CA TYR A 530 -1.82 -11.09 2.40
C TYR A 530 -2.66 -11.80 1.34
N LEU A 531 -2.08 -12.67 0.51
CA LEU A 531 -2.80 -13.51 -0.45
C LEU A 531 -3.52 -14.65 0.26
N TRP A 532 -2.90 -15.24 1.28
CA TRP A 532 -3.56 -16.23 2.15
C TRP A 532 -4.82 -15.64 2.78
N THR A 533 -4.73 -14.45 3.38
CA THR A 533 -5.85 -13.76 4.02
C THR A 533 -6.94 -13.41 3.00
N ALA A 534 -6.56 -12.92 1.82
CA ALA A 534 -7.51 -12.64 0.73
C ALA A 534 -8.24 -13.90 0.26
N SER A 535 -7.55 -15.04 0.25
CA SER A 535 -8.11 -16.34 -0.11
C SER A 535 -9.01 -16.93 0.99
N ALA A 536 -8.62 -16.82 2.26
CA ALA A 536 -9.37 -17.38 3.38
C ALA A 536 -10.75 -16.71 3.56
N LYS A 537 -10.87 -15.42 3.21
CA LYS A 537 -12.15 -14.70 3.16
C LYS A 537 -13.18 -15.35 2.22
N MET A 538 -12.74 -16.16 1.26
CA MET A 538 -13.62 -16.84 0.31
C MET A 538 -14.14 -18.19 0.83
N VAL A 539 -13.42 -18.82 1.78
CA VAL A 539 -13.78 -20.12 2.34
C VAL A 539 -14.91 -20.00 3.38
N VAL A 540 -15.09 -18.81 3.96
CA VAL A 540 -16.07 -18.51 5.03
C VAL A 540 -17.29 -17.75 4.50
N GLY A 541 -17.35 -17.49 3.19
CA GLY A 541 -18.42 -16.73 2.51
C GLY A 541 -19.59 -17.58 2.04
#